data_AF-A0A1B6IIM5-F1
#
_entry.id   AF-A0A1B6IIM5-F1
#
_cell.length_a   1.000
_cell.length_b   1.000
_cell.length_c   1.000
_cell.angle_alpha   90.00
_cell.angle_beta   90.00
_cell.angle_gamma   90.00
#
_symmetry.space_group_name_H-M   'P 1'
#
loop_
_entity.id
_entity.type
_entity.pdbx_description
1 polymer ?
#
loop_
_entity_poly.entity_id
_entity_poly.type
_entity_poly.pdbx_seq_one_letter_code
_entity_poly.pdbx_strand_id
1 'polypeptide(L)'
;KRQKKDGSISPCALEASIDNATEMNQKIQTTAETLSTMITIGVESEEDNELVLKARYFLERNIYHVNDGCPLAMMSHALVLSNSELASLAMERLGNVSTNEEGDFGWPRPPENTDWLYEEGVSQTSKPVLTTSVTDYKASLFTLMAYTLKSDLKSAEQVARYLFYRSHVLDRHPELVFTALKAFHLFNSLAVDPHRSLTLSLATSG
;
A
#
# COMPACT_ATOMS: atom_id res chain seq x y z
N LYS A 1 -12.45 -6.93 -24.87
CA LYS A 1 -12.09 -5.77 -24.03
C LYS A 1 -12.83 -5.90 -22.69
N ARG A 2 -12.13 -5.99 -21.54
CA ARG A 2 -12.73 -6.14 -20.19
C ARG A 2 -13.02 -4.80 -19.49
N GLN A 3 -12.57 -3.69 -20.09
CA GLN A 3 -12.87 -2.34 -19.62
C GLN A 3 -14.29 -1.94 -20.06
N LYS A 4 -15.09 -1.44 -19.11
CA LYS A 4 -16.44 -0.92 -19.33
C LYS A 4 -16.39 0.55 -19.78
N LYS A 5 -17.55 1.08 -20.20
CA LYS A 5 -17.68 2.47 -20.69
C LYS A 5 -17.34 3.53 -19.64
N ASP A 6 -17.47 3.18 -18.36
CA ASP A 6 -17.10 4.02 -17.21
C ASP A 6 -15.61 4.01 -16.90
N GLY A 7 -14.80 3.22 -17.63
CA GLY A 7 -13.36 3.06 -17.41
C GLY A 7 -12.99 1.96 -16.42
N SER A 8 -13.97 1.37 -15.73
CA SER A 8 -13.75 0.27 -14.77
C SER A 8 -13.35 -1.01 -15.49
N ILE A 9 -12.47 -1.79 -14.87
CA ILE A 9 -12.06 -3.11 -15.36
C ILE A 9 -12.65 -4.15 -14.44
N SER A 10 -13.42 -5.08 -15.02
CA SER A 10 -14.06 -6.14 -14.24
C SER A 10 -13.06 -7.26 -13.94
N PRO A 11 -13.03 -7.77 -12.69
CA PRO A 11 -12.14 -8.87 -12.31
C PRO A 11 -12.43 -10.13 -13.15
N CYS A 12 -11.41 -10.97 -13.30
CA CYS A 12 -11.61 -12.30 -13.85
C CYS A 12 -12.43 -13.11 -12.83
N ALA A 13 -13.38 -13.94 -13.27
CA ALA A 13 -14.32 -14.66 -12.39
C ALA A 13 -13.63 -15.54 -11.32
N LEU A 14 -12.36 -15.91 -11.52
CA LEU A 14 -11.56 -16.69 -10.58
C LEU A 14 -11.01 -15.85 -9.40
N GLU A 15 -10.78 -14.55 -9.58
CA GLU A 15 -10.20 -13.66 -8.55
C GLU A 15 -11.26 -13.06 -7.61
N ALA A 16 -12.49 -12.86 -8.11
CA ALA A 16 -13.59 -12.28 -7.33
C ALA A 16 -14.03 -13.14 -6.12
N SER A 17 -13.60 -14.41 -6.06
CA SER A 17 -13.97 -15.36 -5.01
C SER A 17 -13.14 -15.23 -3.73
N ILE A 18 -12.02 -14.50 -3.75
CA ILE A 18 -11.01 -14.57 -2.67
C ILE A 18 -11.22 -13.48 -1.61
N ASP A 19 -11.83 -12.35 -1.98
CA ASP A 19 -11.96 -11.19 -1.10
C ASP A 19 -13.43 -10.91 -0.75
N ASN A 20 -13.77 -10.88 0.55
CA ASN A 20 -15.06 -10.40 1.08
C ASN A 20 -15.32 -8.89 0.84
N ALA A 21 -14.59 -8.28 -0.08
CA ALA A 21 -14.73 -6.88 -0.45
C ALA A 21 -16.02 -6.65 -1.25
N THR A 22 -16.66 -5.51 -1.03
CA THR A 22 -17.78 -5.04 -1.85
C THR A 22 -17.40 -5.04 -3.33
N GLU A 23 -18.35 -5.33 -4.21
CA GLU A 23 -18.13 -5.39 -5.66
C GLU A 23 -17.44 -4.12 -6.21
N MET A 24 -17.73 -2.95 -5.62
CA MET A 24 -17.09 -1.68 -5.96
C MET A 24 -15.60 -1.65 -5.59
N ASN A 25 -15.25 -2.11 -4.38
CA ASN A 25 -13.86 -2.17 -3.93
C ASN A 25 -13.04 -3.14 -4.79
N GLN A 26 -13.61 -4.29 -5.17
CA GLN A 26 -12.97 -5.24 -6.06
C GLN A 26 -12.70 -4.62 -7.45
N LYS A 27 -13.66 -3.87 -8.01
CA LYS A 27 -13.48 -3.13 -9.27
C LYS A 27 -12.36 -2.09 -9.17
N ILE A 28 -12.29 -1.35 -8.07
CA ILE A 28 -11.25 -0.33 -7.85
C ILE A 28 -9.89 -0.98 -7.74
N GLN A 29 -9.75 -2.06 -6.95
CA GLN A 29 -8.49 -2.81 -6.83
C GLN A 29 -8.04 -3.35 -8.19
N THR A 30 -8.93 -4.03 -8.92
CA THR A 30 -8.63 -4.58 -10.25
C THR A 30 -8.22 -3.48 -11.23
N THR A 31 -8.94 -2.35 -11.23
CA THR A 31 -8.65 -1.23 -12.14
C THR A 31 -7.32 -0.57 -11.79
N ALA A 32 -7.02 -0.36 -10.50
CA ALA A 32 -5.76 0.21 -10.04
C ALA A 32 -4.56 -0.71 -10.33
N GLU A 33 -4.73 -2.01 -10.13
CA GLU A 33 -3.70 -3.01 -10.45
C GLU A 33 -3.44 -3.07 -11.95
N THR A 34 -4.49 -3.14 -12.76
CA THR A 34 -4.37 -3.16 -14.22
C THR A 34 -3.77 -1.87 -14.77
N LEU A 35 -4.16 -0.71 -14.23
CA LEU A 35 -3.56 0.57 -14.60
C LEU A 35 -2.06 0.59 -14.25
N SER A 36 -1.71 0.10 -13.07
CA SER A 36 -0.31 0.04 -12.62
C SER A 36 0.53 -0.88 -13.51
N THR A 37 0.00 -2.04 -13.90
CA THR A 37 0.70 -2.97 -14.80
C THR A 37 0.83 -2.41 -16.20
N MET A 38 -0.22 -1.79 -16.77
CA MET A 38 -0.14 -1.13 -18.08
C MET A 38 0.93 -0.04 -18.11
N ILE A 39 1.01 0.80 -17.09
CA ILE A 39 2.04 1.84 -17.02
C ILE A 39 3.44 1.23 -16.87
N THR A 40 3.57 0.13 -16.11
CA THR A 40 4.87 -0.55 -15.92
C THR A 40 5.36 -1.24 -17.19
N ILE A 41 4.46 -1.85 -17.98
CA ILE A 41 4.79 -2.52 -19.24
C ILE A 41 5.11 -1.49 -20.34
N GLY A 42 4.50 -0.31 -20.26
CA GLY A 42 4.64 0.75 -21.25
C GLY A 42 3.42 0.82 -22.17
N VAL A 43 3.10 2.03 -22.61
CA VAL A 43 1.98 2.33 -23.51
C VAL A 43 2.55 2.49 -24.92
N GLU A 44 2.25 1.55 -25.82
CA GLU A 44 2.83 1.51 -27.16
C GLU A 44 1.87 2.04 -28.25
N SER A 45 0.56 2.03 -27.99
CA SER A 45 -0.46 2.46 -28.94
C SER A 45 -1.38 3.58 -28.42
N GLU A 46 -2.03 4.28 -29.33
CA GLU A 46 -3.05 5.28 -28.99
C GLU A 46 -4.26 4.64 -28.27
N GLU A 47 -4.62 3.40 -28.65
CA GLU A 47 -5.66 2.64 -27.96
C GLU A 47 -5.27 2.37 -26.50
N ASP A 48 -4.03 1.99 -26.22
CA ASP A 48 -3.54 1.75 -24.87
C ASP A 48 -3.56 3.03 -24.03
N ASN A 49 -3.21 4.16 -24.64
CA ASN A 49 -3.26 5.46 -23.99
C ASN A 49 -4.71 5.83 -23.62
N GLU A 50 -5.67 5.60 -24.51
CA GLU A 50 -7.09 5.79 -24.19
C GLU A 50 -7.56 4.90 -23.03
N LEU A 51 -7.13 3.64 -22.98
CA LEU A 51 -7.48 2.72 -21.90
C LEU A 51 -6.94 3.21 -20.56
N VAL A 52 -5.68 3.65 -20.53
CA VAL A 52 -5.01 4.22 -19.35
C VAL A 52 -5.74 5.47 -18.86
N LEU A 53 -6.09 6.39 -19.78
CA LEU A 53 -6.83 7.61 -19.45
C LEU A 53 -8.22 7.30 -18.87
N LYS A 54 -8.95 6.36 -19.47
CA LYS A 54 -10.27 5.92 -18.97
C LYS A 54 -10.18 5.28 -17.59
N ALA A 55 -9.19 4.41 -17.36
CA ALA A 55 -8.97 3.78 -16.07
C ALA A 55 -8.58 4.80 -14.99
N ARG A 56 -7.68 5.75 -15.32
CA ARG A 56 -7.31 6.83 -14.41
C ARG A 56 -8.52 7.67 -14.01
N TYR A 57 -9.33 8.07 -14.99
CA TYR A 57 -10.53 8.87 -14.75
C TYR A 57 -11.57 8.15 -13.87
N PHE A 58 -11.70 6.83 -14.02
CA PHE A 58 -12.54 6.02 -13.14
C PHE A 58 -12.06 6.08 -11.69
N LEU A 59 -10.75 5.93 -11.45
CA LEU A 59 -10.17 6.00 -10.11
C LEU A 59 -10.33 7.39 -9.48
N GLU A 60 -10.07 8.44 -10.26
CA GLU A 60 -10.22 9.85 -9.84
C GLU A 60 -11.63 10.16 -9.31
N ARG A 61 -12.67 9.65 -9.97
CA ARG A 61 -14.06 9.82 -9.53
C ARG A 61 -14.39 9.10 -8.22
N ASN A 62 -13.63 8.07 -7.86
CA ASN A 62 -13.91 7.21 -6.71
C ASN A 62 -13.10 7.54 -5.45
N ILE A 63 -12.25 8.57 -5.48
CA ILE A 63 -11.42 9.00 -4.33
C ILE A 63 -12.26 9.26 -3.07
N TYR A 64 -13.47 9.80 -3.22
CA TYR A 64 -14.33 10.11 -2.08
C TYR A 64 -15.24 8.95 -1.61
N HIS A 65 -15.35 7.89 -2.41
CA HIS A 65 -16.28 6.80 -2.19
C HIS A 65 -15.66 5.58 -1.49
N VAL A 66 -14.35 5.57 -1.31
CA VAL A 66 -13.60 4.47 -0.70
C VAL A 66 -13.00 4.91 0.63
N ASN A 67 -13.30 4.16 1.69
CA ASN A 67 -12.69 4.35 3.02
C ASN A 67 -11.85 3.14 3.47
N ASP A 68 -11.93 2.01 2.76
CA ASP A 68 -11.16 0.81 3.12
C ASP A 68 -9.69 0.95 2.71
N GLY A 69 -8.78 0.52 3.59
CA GLY A 69 -7.34 0.76 3.44
C GLY A 69 -6.74 0.17 2.16
N CYS A 70 -7.02 -1.09 1.84
CA CYS A 70 -6.48 -1.76 0.65
C CYS A 70 -6.87 -1.10 -0.68
N PRO A 71 -8.17 -0.91 -1.02
CA PRO A 71 -8.55 -0.25 -2.27
C PRO A 71 -8.07 1.20 -2.33
N LEU A 72 -8.05 1.93 -1.21
CA LEU A 72 -7.54 3.31 -1.17
C LEU A 72 -6.03 3.37 -1.43
N ALA A 73 -5.24 2.47 -0.84
CA ALA A 73 -3.79 2.39 -1.05
C ALA A 73 -3.44 2.02 -2.50
N MET A 74 -4.11 1.01 -3.07
CA MET A 74 -3.90 0.61 -4.47
C MET A 74 -4.27 1.74 -5.44
N MET A 75 -5.40 2.40 -5.21
CA MET A 75 -5.84 3.55 -6.00
C MET A 75 -4.85 4.71 -5.91
N SER A 76 -4.40 5.06 -4.70
CA SER A 76 -3.44 6.14 -4.47
C SER A 76 -2.11 5.86 -5.19
N HIS A 77 -1.60 4.63 -5.07
CA HIS A 77 -0.42 4.19 -5.81
C HIS A 77 -0.58 4.34 -7.33
N ALA A 78 -1.70 3.87 -7.89
CA ALA A 78 -1.97 3.96 -9.32
C ALA A 78 -2.11 5.41 -9.83
N LEU A 79 -2.73 6.29 -9.03
CA LEU A 79 -2.86 7.72 -9.35
C LEU A 79 -1.52 8.46 -9.31
N VAL A 80 -0.66 8.13 -8.33
CA VAL A 80 0.71 8.65 -8.26
C VAL A 80 1.52 8.19 -9.45
N LEU A 81 1.47 6.89 -9.78
CA LEU A 81 2.19 6.30 -10.91
C LEU A 81 1.75 6.88 -12.26
N SER A 82 0.46 7.21 -12.41
CA SER A 82 -0.11 7.82 -13.62
C SER A 82 0.01 9.34 -13.69
N ASN A 83 0.72 9.96 -12.73
CA ASN A 83 0.92 11.40 -12.60
C ASN A 83 -0.41 12.20 -12.69
N SER A 84 -1.45 11.71 -12.00
CA SER A 84 -2.75 12.39 -11.92
C SER A 84 -2.65 13.69 -11.12
N GLU A 85 -3.41 14.72 -11.51
CA GLU A 85 -3.55 15.97 -10.74
C GLU A 85 -4.17 15.73 -9.35
N LEU A 86 -5.00 14.68 -9.21
CA LEU A 86 -5.64 14.31 -7.95
C LEU A 86 -4.79 13.36 -7.10
N ALA A 87 -3.56 13.04 -7.52
CA ALA A 87 -2.67 12.16 -6.76
C ALA A 87 -2.37 12.71 -5.35
N SER A 88 -2.18 14.02 -5.21
CA SER A 88 -1.91 14.63 -3.91
C SER A 88 -3.10 14.51 -2.95
N LEU A 89 -4.32 14.68 -3.46
CA LEU A 89 -5.55 14.50 -2.69
C LEU A 89 -5.74 13.03 -2.26
N ALA A 90 -5.45 12.08 -3.14
CA ALA A 90 -5.51 10.66 -2.82
C ALA A 90 -4.52 10.30 -1.70
N MET A 91 -3.30 10.85 -1.73
CA MET A 91 -2.29 10.66 -0.69
C MET A 91 -2.68 11.30 0.64
N GLU A 92 -3.29 12.48 0.64
CA GLU A 92 -3.81 13.11 1.87
C GLU A 92 -4.88 12.22 2.52
N ARG A 93 -5.81 11.70 1.72
CA ARG A 93 -6.85 10.78 2.18
C ARG A 93 -6.22 9.49 2.73
N LEU A 94 -5.22 8.95 2.04
CA LEU A 94 -4.48 7.78 2.50
C LEU A 94 -3.81 8.02 3.85
N GLY A 95 -3.14 9.16 4.03
CA GLY A 95 -2.53 9.57 5.29
C GLY A 95 -3.56 9.68 6.42
N ASN A 96 -4.72 10.28 6.17
CA ASN A 96 -5.77 10.43 7.18
C ASN A 96 -6.36 9.11 7.69
N VAL A 97 -6.29 8.03 6.89
CA VAL A 97 -6.81 6.70 7.26
C VAL A 97 -5.72 5.77 7.80
N SER A 98 -4.44 6.13 7.63
CA SER A 98 -3.30 5.26 8.00
C SER A 98 -2.34 5.83 9.04
N THR A 99 -2.27 7.16 9.17
CA THR A 99 -1.27 7.85 9.99
C THR A 99 -1.96 8.66 11.08
N ASN A 100 -1.50 8.52 12.33
CA ASN A 100 -1.98 9.37 13.43
C ASN A 100 -1.27 10.75 13.43
N GLU A 101 -1.65 11.64 14.33
CA GLU A 101 -1.08 13.00 14.40
C GLU A 101 0.41 13.02 14.82
N GLU A 102 0.87 11.96 15.50
CA GLU A 102 2.26 11.75 15.89
C GLU A 102 3.13 11.28 14.70
N GLY A 103 2.49 10.92 13.59
CA GLY A 103 3.14 10.39 12.40
C GLY A 103 3.30 8.88 12.42
N ASP A 104 2.76 8.15 13.39
CA ASP A 104 2.82 6.70 13.38
C ASP A 104 1.89 6.10 12.33
N PHE A 105 2.45 5.21 11.53
CA PHE A 105 1.73 4.50 10.49
C PHE A 105 1.16 3.18 11.02
N GLY A 106 -0.09 2.89 10.66
CA GLY A 106 -0.73 1.61 10.92
C GLY A 106 -2.04 1.41 10.18
N TRP A 107 -2.45 0.15 10.09
CA TRP A 107 -3.77 -0.24 9.58
C TRP A 107 -4.50 -1.10 10.61
N PRO A 108 -5.76 -0.76 10.95
CA PRO A 108 -6.37 0.56 10.74
C PRO A 108 -5.58 1.69 11.45
N ARG A 109 -5.95 2.96 11.21
CA ARG A 109 -5.29 4.13 11.82
C ARG A 109 -5.02 3.88 13.32
N PRO A 110 -3.75 4.01 13.78
CA PRO A 110 -3.44 3.80 15.19
C PRO A 110 -4.09 4.89 16.05
N PRO A 111 -4.52 4.58 17.28
CA PRO A 111 -5.00 5.59 18.22
C PRO A 111 -3.87 6.55 18.62
N GLU A 112 -4.24 7.75 19.06
CA GLU A 112 -3.31 8.75 19.61
C GLU A 112 -2.62 8.20 20.88
N ASN A 113 -1.33 8.52 21.08
CA ASN A 113 -0.49 8.09 22.21
C ASN A 113 -0.33 6.57 22.39
N THR A 114 -0.20 5.80 21.31
CA THR A 114 0.03 4.35 21.42
C THR A 114 1.39 3.99 20.84
N ASP A 115 2.37 3.75 21.71
CA ASP A 115 3.63 3.07 21.36
C ASP A 115 3.32 1.60 21.03
N TRP A 116 2.70 1.35 19.88
CA TRP A 116 2.40 0.01 19.37
C TRP A 116 3.69 -0.77 19.00
N LEU A 117 4.83 -0.08 19.03
CA LEU A 117 6.15 -0.61 18.67
C LEU A 117 6.84 -1.42 19.79
N TYR A 118 6.30 -1.41 21.01
CA TYR A 118 6.91 -2.07 22.18
C TYR A 118 5.93 -3.03 22.89
N GLU A 119 5.67 -4.19 22.28
CA GLU A 119 5.10 -5.33 23.02
C GLU A 119 5.92 -6.61 22.81
N GLU A 120 7.14 -6.62 23.34
CA GLU A 120 7.92 -7.86 23.52
C GLU A 120 8.23 -8.13 25.01
N GLY A 121 7.53 -7.47 25.96
CA GLY A 121 7.92 -7.62 27.37
C GLY A 121 6.95 -7.20 28.47
N VAL A 122 5.72 -6.74 28.18
CA VAL A 122 4.80 -6.34 29.25
C VAL A 122 3.51 -7.15 29.18
N SER A 123 3.41 -8.11 30.09
CA SER A 123 2.16 -8.75 30.47
C SER A 123 1.12 -7.69 30.90
N GLN A 124 0.21 -7.32 30.00
CA GLN A 124 -1.01 -6.58 30.32
C GLN A 124 -2.18 -7.19 29.54
N THR A 125 -3.17 -7.58 30.33
CA THR A 125 -4.45 -8.15 29.97
C THR A 125 -5.28 -7.23 29.05
N SER A 126 -5.90 -7.84 28.04
CA SER A 126 -7.04 -7.34 27.24
C SER A 126 -6.85 -6.02 26.48
N LYS A 127 -6.11 -6.04 25.38
CA LYS A 127 -6.32 -5.16 24.22
C LYS A 127 -6.22 -6.02 22.95
N PRO A 128 -7.03 -5.75 21.90
CA PRO A 128 -7.24 -6.71 20.82
C PRO A 128 -5.91 -6.99 20.15
N VAL A 129 -5.52 -8.26 20.11
CA VAL A 129 -4.49 -8.78 19.22
C VAL A 129 -4.85 -8.26 17.82
N LEU A 130 -4.16 -7.24 17.33
CA LEU A 130 -4.27 -6.84 15.93
C LEU A 130 -3.60 -7.96 15.12
N THR A 131 -4.34 -9.04 14.88
CA THR A 131 -4.07 -9.95 13.77
C THR A 131 -3.99 -9.09 12.53
N THR A 132 -2.77 -8.82 12.08
CA THR A 132 -2.53 -8.06 10.85
C THR A 132 -3.21 -8.85 9.75
N SER A 133 -4.28 -8.30 9.18
CA SER A 133 -4.95 -8.98 8.09
C SER A 133 -4.05 -8.96 6.86
N VAL A 134 -4.17 -9.98 6.01
CA VAL A 134 -3.44 -10.04 4.72
C VAL A 134 -3.71 -8.78 3.89
N THR A 135 -4.94 -8.26 3.98
CA THR A 135 -5.37 -7.03 3.31
C THR A 135 -4.68 -5.78 3.86
N ASP A 136 -4.41 -5.70 5.16
CA ASP A 136 -3.69 -4.57 5.78
C ASP A 136 -2.22 -4.58 5.40
N TYR A 137 -1.61 -5.77 5.36
CA TYR A 137 -0.23 -5.92 4.89
C TYR A 137 -0.12 -5.53 3.42
N LYS A 138 -1.03 -6.01 2.57
CA LYS A 138 -1.12 -5.62 1.15
C LYS A 138 -1.31 -4.11 1.00
N ALA A 139 -2.21 -3.49 1.76
CA ALA A 139 -2.41 -2.04 1.77
C ALA A 139 -1.14 -1.27 2.13
N SER A 140 -0.40 -1.75 3.13
CA SER A 140 0.88 -1.18 3.57
C SER A 140 1.94 -1.21 2.47
N LEU A 141 2.04 -2.31 1.72
CA LEU A 141 2.97 -2.44 0.60
C LEU A 141 2.70 -1.40 -0.48
N PHE A 142 1.43 -1.23 -0.89
CA PHE A 142 1.07 -0.22 -1.89
C PHE A 142 1.26 1.20 -1.36
N THR A 143 1.03 1.42 -0.06
CA THR A 143 1.28 2.71 0.58
C THR A 143 2.77 3.06 0.58
N LEU A 144 3.64 2.10 0.87
CA LEU A 144 5.09 2.27 0.79
C LEU A 144 5.51 2.67 -0.63
N MET A 145 5.00 1.96 -1.64
CA MET A 145 5.27 2.28 -3.04
C MET A 145 4.79 3.69 -3.40
N ALA A 146 3.59 4.09 -2.96
CA ALA A 146 3.02 5.40 -3.26
C ALA A 146 3.84 6.55 -2.63
N TYR A 147 4.22 6.44 -1.35
CA TYR A 147 5.08 7.43 -0.69
C TYR A 147 6.47 7.49 -1.32
N THR A 148 7.03 6.34 -1.70
CA THR A 148 8.34 6.28 -2.37
C THR A 148 8.30 6.98 -3.73
N LEU A 149 7.25 6.77 -4.53
CA LEU A 149 7.07 7.47 -5.82
C LEU A 149 6.90 8.99 -5.65
N LYS A 150 6.32 9.44 -4.53
CA LYS A 150 6.25 10.86 -4.17
C LYS A 150 7.56 11.41 -3.59
N SER A 151 8.58 10.57 -3.44
CA SER A 151 9.87 10.92 -2.81
C SER A 151 9.73 11.42 -1.36
N ASP A 152 8.70 10.97 -0.64
CA ASP A 152 8.52 11.28 0.78
C ASP A 152 9.21 10.23 1.65
N LEU A 153 10.47 10.47 1.97
CA LEU A 153 11.29 9.54 2.75
C LEU A 153 10.76 9.36 4.19
N LYS A 154 10.25 10.43 4.82
CA LYS A 154 9.84 10.40 6.23
C LYS A 154 8.67 9.45 6.44
N SER A 155 7.63 9.59 5.62
CA SER A 155 6.45 8.72 5.68
C SER A 155 6.75 7.32 5.17
N ALA A 156 7.58 7.19 4.13
CA ALA A 156 7.99 5.88 3.63
C ALA A 156 8.76 5.06 4.67
N GLU A 157 9.64 5.68 5.46
CA GLU A 157 10.39 4.97 6.51
C GLU A 157 9.48 4.41 7.60
N GLN A 158 8.45 5.16 8.01
CA GLN A 158 7.48 4.70 9.01
C GLN A 158 6.70 3.48 8.50
N VAL A 159 6.30 3.49 7.23
CA VAL A 159 5.62 2.36 6.60
C VAL A 159 6.56 1.15 6.47
N ALA A 160 7.81 1.38 6.04
CA ALA A 160 8.82 0.32 5.93
C ALA A 160 9.09 -0.33 7.29
N ARG A 161 9.16 0.46 8.36
CA ARG A 161 9.29 -0.02 9.74
C ARG A 161 8.09 -0.86 10.17
N TYR A 162 6.87 -0.40 9.88
CA TYR A 162 5.63 -1.16 10.12
C TYR A 162 5.63 -2.53 9.44
N LEU A 163 6.07 -2.58 8.18
CA LEU A 163 6.17 -3.81 7.39
C LEU A 163 7.27 -4.75 7.91
N PHE A 164 8.40 -4.20 8.33
CA PHE A 164 9.53 -4.97 8.86
C PHE A 164 9.17 -5.74 10.13
N TYR A 165 8.49 -5.08 11.08
CA TYR A 165 8.02 -5.74 12.31
C TYR A 165 6.94 -6.81 12.06
N ARG A 166 6.33 -6.81 10.88
CA ARG A 166 5.29 -7.77 10.48
C ARG A 166 5.74 -8.69 9.34
N SER A 167 7.05 -8.88 9.18
CA SER A 167 7.64 -9.74 8.16
C SER A 167 7.13 -11.18 8.23
N HIS A 168 6.76 -11.68 9.42
CA HIS A 168 6.17 -13.00 9.63
C HIS A 168 4.89 -13.26 8.82
N VAL A 169 4.19 -12.22 8.33
CA VAL A 169 3.03 -12.37 7.43
C VAL A 169 3.46 -12.98 6.09
N LEU A 170 4.67 -12.65 5.60
CA LEU A 170 5.20 -13.17 4.34
C LEU A 170 5.50 -14.67 4.40
N ASP A 171 5.84 -15.20 5.59
CA ASP A 171 6.06 -16.64 5.77
C ASP A 171 4.77 -17.45 5.58
N ARG A 172 3.61 -16.84 5.89
CA ARG A 172 2.29 -17.47 5.76
C ARG A 172 1.64 -17.20 4.40
N HIS A 173 1.99 -16.09 3.76
CA HIS A 173 1.37 -15.59 2.53
C HIS A 173 2.42 -15.34 1.43
N PRO A 174 2.96 -16.41 0.82
CA PRO A 174 3.98 -16.29 -0.22
C PRO A 174 3.50 -15.51 -1.46
N GLU A 175 2.20 -15.41 -1.69
CA GLU A 175 1.58 -14.61 -2.75
C GLU A 175 1.92 -13.11 -2.66
N LEU A 176 2.24 -12.60 -1.47
CA LEU A 176 2.60 -11.19 -1.27
C LEU A 176 4.10 -10.91 -1.43
N VAL A 177 4.94 -11.95 -1.47
CA VAL A 177 6.41 -11.81 -1.45
C VAL A 177 6.93 -11.01 -2.63
N PHE A 178 6.40 -11.24 -3.83
CA PHE A 178 6.81 -10.51 -5.02
C PHE A 178 6.48 -9.01 -4.91
N THR A 179 5.26 -8.68 -4.46
CA THR A 179 4.83 -7.30 -4.23
C THR A 179 5.66 -6.63 -3.13
N ALA A 180 5.97 -7.37 -2.07
CA ALA A 180 6.81 -6.88 -0.98
C ALA A 180 8.23 -6.56 -1.47
N LEU A 181 8.84 -7.47 -2.24
CA LEU A 181 10.16 -7.25 -2.82
C LEU A 181 10.18 -6.04 -3.75
N LYS A 182 9.14 -5.87 -4.59
CA LYS A 182 9.00 -4.68 -5.44
C LYS A 182 8.94 -3.39 -4.61
N ALA A 183 8.14 -3.38 -3.54
CA ALA A 183 7.99 -2.21 -2.67
C ALA A 183 9.29 -1.85 -1.94
N PHE A 184 9.96 -2.85 -1.34
CA PHE A 184 11.23 -2.62 -0.64
C PHE A 184 12.38 -2.27 -1.58
N HIS A 185 12.39 -2.80 -2.81
CA HIS A 185 13.36 -2.39 -3.81
C HIS A 185 13.24 -0.90 -4.16
N LEU A 186 12.01 -0.42 -4.38
CA LEU A 186 11.74 1.00 -4.60
C LEU A 186 12.14 1.84 -3.38
N PHE A 187 11.77 1.41 -2.17
CA PHE A 187 12.15 2.13 -0.96
C PHE A 187 13.67 2.20 -0.79
N ASN A 188 14.38 1.10 -1.07
CA ASN A 188 15.83 1.05 -0.97
C ASN A 188 16.50 2.03 -1.94
N SER A 189 15.97 2.25 -3.15
CA SER A 189 16.55 3.24 -4.06
C SER A 189 16.39 4.68 -3.59
N LEU A 190 15.34 4.97 -2.79
CA LEU A 190 15.14 6.27 -2.15
C LEU A 190 15.96 6.44 -0.87
N ALA A 191 16.13 5.38 -0.09
CA ALA A 191 16.74 5.41 1.24
C ALA A 191 18.25 5.08 1.28
N VAL A 192 18.94 5.09 0.13
CA VAL A 192 20.38 4.81 0.08
C VAL A 192 21.16 5.87 0.84
N ASP A 193 21.79 5.47 1.96
CA ASP A 193 22.76 6.28 2.68
C ASP A 193 24.14 5.56 2.65
N PRO A 194 25.11 6.06 1.85
CA PRO A 194 26.43 5.45 1.74
C PRO A 194 27.29 5.59 3.01
N HIS A 195 26.91 6.44 3.95
CA HIS A 195 27.69 6.72 5.16
C HIS A 195 27.14 6.03 6.42
N ARG A 196 26.05 5.27 6.29
CA ARG A 196 25.44 4.57 7.42
C ARG A 196 26.31 3.41 7.89
N SER A 197 26.89 3.54 9.08
CA SER A 197 27.67 2.48 9.74
C SER A 197 27.02 2.06 11.06
N LEU A 198 26.96 0.75 11.33
CA LEU A 198 26.46 0.20 12.59
C LEU A 198 27.53 -0.72 13.20
N THR A 199 27.93 -0.47 14.43
CA THR A 199 28.82 -1.36 15.20
C THR A 199 27.98 -2.13 16.21
N LEU A 200 27.94 -3.45 16.07
CA LEU A 200 27.22 -4.35 16.98
C LEU A 200 28.21 -5.11 17.86
N SER A 201 28.03 -5.06 19.18
CA SER A 201 28.78 -5.88 20.13
C SER A 201 27.80 -6.81 20.84
N LEU A 202 28.00 -8.12 20.68
CA LEU A 202 27.19 -9.15 21.31
C LEU A 202 27.91 -9.62 22.57
N ALA A 203 27.28 -9.44 23.73
CA ALA A 203 27.76 -9.99 24.99
C ALA A 203 26.92 -11.23 25.32
N THR A 204 27.56 -12.39 25.42
CA THR A 204 26.93 -13.61 25.92
C THR A 204 27.11 -13.67 27.44
N SER A 205 26.03 -13.65 28.22
CA SER A 205 26.09 -13.99 29.64
C SER A 205 26.36 -15.50 29.75
N GLY A 206 27.52 -15.85 30.33
CA GLY A 206 27.88 -17.23 30.66
C GLY A 206 27.15 -17.77 31.88
#